data_AF-A0AAU3M5A9-F1
#
_entry.id   AF-A0AAU3M5A9-F1
#
_cell.length_a   1.000
_cell.length_b   1.000
_cell.length_c   1.000
_cell.angle_alpha   90.00
_cell.angle_beta   90.00
_cell.angle_gamma   90.00
#
_symmetry.space_group_name_H-M   'P 1'
#
loop_
_entity.id
_entity.type
_entity.pdbx_description
1 polymer ?
#
loop_
_entity_poly.entity_id
_entity_poly.type
_entity_poly.pdbx_seq_one_letter_code
_entity_poly.pdbx_strand_id
1 'polypeptide(L)'
;MKRFAHGLVLGKFYPPHAGHHHLVRTAQDRCERLTVLVCAASVESVPLADRVAWMREVHPDVTVVGAVDDTRMDLHDPAVWDAHMAVFTQAVPEPVDAVFTSEPYGDELARRFGAEPVCVDPGRTVFPVSGTAVREDPAGCWDFLEPPVRAALTRRVVVLGAESTGTTTLARALAAHYRRRGGVWALTGYVAEYGREFSEQKLAALRARWPRAQWEDVAFTTDDFPLIAEAQNAREEAAARTGSPVLICDTDSFATTVWHERYVGGRNPLVERTADRAGHHLWLLTDHEGVAFEDDGLRDGEELRPWMTDRFRAELTRTGRDFIELTGSRQERLATAVEAVDALLAEGWDFAAPLPERR
;
A
#
# COMPACT_ATOMS: atom_id res chain seq x y z
N MET A 1 -13.71 -6.41 36.39
CA MET A 1 -14.52 -5.27 35.91
C MET A 1 -13.59 -4.29 35.24
N LYS A 2 -14.01 -3.67 34.13
CA LYS A 2 -13.29 -2.56 33.52
C LYS A 2 -13.32 -1.35 34.46
N ARG A 3 -12.32 -0.47 34.39
CA ARG A 3 -12.18 0.68 35.30
C ARG A 3 -13.08 1.84 34.89
N PHE A 4 -13.26 2.04 33.59
CA PHE A 4 -14.04 3.14 33.01
C PHE A 4 -15.16 2.59 32.12
N ALA A 5 -16.30 3.26 32.02
CA ALA A 5 -17.36 2.83 31.11
C ALA A 5 -17.04 3.26 29.67
N HIS A 6 -16.61 4.52 29.47
CA HIS A 6 -16.20 5.04 28.17
C HIS A 6 -14.84 5.76 28.21
N GLY A 7 -13.87 5.24 27.46
CA GLY A 7 -12.59 5.89 27.22
C GLY A 7 -12.53 6.62 25.87
N LEU A 8 -11.67 7.63 25.79
CA LEU A 8 -11.32 8.35 24.57
C LEU A 8 -9.81 8.32 24.33
N VAL A 9 -9.41 7.99 23.10
CA VAL A 9 -8.05 8.24 22.58
C VAL A 9 -8.17 9.22 21.41
N LEU A 10 -7.39 10.29 21.42
CA LEU A 10 -7.35 11.30 20.37
C LEU A 10 -5.97 11.31 19.70
N GLY A 11 -5.92 11.38 18.38
CA GLY A 11 -4.65 11.50 17.66
C GLY A 11 -4.81 11.85 16.18
N LYS A 12 -3.71 12.32 15.59
CA LYS A 12 -3.64 12.59 14.14
C LYS A 12 -3.54 11.30 13.31
N PHE A 13 -2.90 10.27 13.88
CA PHE A 13 -2.61 8.98 13.24
C PHE A 13 -2.07 9.14 11.82
N TYR A 14 -1.05 9.98 11.67
CA TYR A 14 -0.52 10.43 10.37
C TYR A 14 0.95 10.00 10.16
N PRO A 15 1.20 8.74 9.75
CA PRO A 15 0.31 7.58 9.83
C PRO A 15 0.28 6.97 11.26
N PRO A 16 -0.62 6.01 11.57
CA PRO A 16 -0.56 5.27 12.82
C PRO A 16 0.68 4.36 12.88
N HIS A 17 1.13 4.06 14.10
CA HIS A 17 2.36 3.30 14.36
C HIS A 17 2.25 2.56 15.71
N ALA A 18 3.19 1.67 16.02
CA ALA A 18 3.14 0.78 17.18
C ALA A 18 2.85 1.50 18.52
N GLY A 19 3.44 2.67 18.77
CA GLY A 19 3.10 3.50 19.94
C GLY A 19 1.61 3.89 20.03
N HIS A 20 0.98 4.29 18.92
CA HIS A 20 -0.45 4.55 18.87
C HIS A 20 -1.27 3.29 19.15
N HIS A 21 -0.89 2.15 18.57
CA HIS A 21 -1.60 0.88 18.81
C HIS A 21 -1.46 0.41 20.26
N HIS A 22 -0.30 0.64 20.89
CA HIS A 22 -0.08 0.38 22.31
C HIS A 22 -0.99 1.23 23.20
N LEU A 23 -1.11 2.54 22.91
CA LEU A 23 -2.01 3.45 23.60
C LEU A 23 -3.46 2.97 23.50
N VAL A 24 -3.92 2.63 22.30
CA VAL A 24 -5.29 2.16 22.05
C VAL A 24 -5.58 0.84 22.77
N ARG A 25 -4.71 -0.16 22.67
CA ARG A 25 -4.87 -1.45 23.37
C ARG A 25 -4.91 -1.26 24.89
N THR A 26 -4.04 -0.39 25.43
CA THR A 26 -4.02 -0.06 26.86
C THR A 26 -5.32 0.60 27.32
N ALA A 27 -5.88 1.50 26.52
CA ALA A 27 -7.17 2.13 26.81
C ALA A 27 -8.32 1.11 26.73
N GLN A 28 -8.32 0.27 25.71
CA GLN A 28 -9.34 -0.77 25.49
C GLN A 28 -9.38 -1.77 26.64
N ASP A 29 -8.23 -2.14 27.19
CA ASP A 29 -8.13 -3.05 28.34
C ASP A 29 -8.80 -2.49 29.61
N ARG A 30 -8.92 -1.17 29.71
CA ARG A 30 -9.42 -0.47 30.91
C ARG A 30 -10.84 0.07 30.77
N CYS A 31 -11.42 0.04 29.57
CA CYS A 31 -12.75 0.58 29.30
C CYS A 31 -13.75 -0.50 28.87
N GLU A 32 -15.03 -0.31 29.19
CA GLU A 32 -16.12 -1.14 28.63
C GLU A 32 -16.35 -0.81 27.16
N ARG A 33 -16.27 0.47 26.80
CA ARG A 33 -16.25 0.99 25.44
C ARG A 33 -15.08 1.95 25.24
N LEU A 34 -14.43 1.89 24.09
CA LEU A 34 -13.40 2.84 23.70
C LEU A 34 -13.81 3.54 22.39
N THR A 35 -13.64 4.86 22.36
CA THR A 35 -13.70 5.65 21.13
C THR A 35 -12.29 6.14 20.78
N VAL A 36 -11.88 5.95 19.53
CA VAL A 36 -10.68 6.54 18.93
C VAL A 36 -11.11 7.63 17.97
N LEU A 37 -10.78 8.88 18.30
CA LEU A 37 -10.99 10.04 17.44
C LEU A 37 -9.73 10.30 16.60
N VAL A 38 -9.83 9.99 15.31
CA VAL A 38 -8.83 10.35 14.30
C VAL A 38 -9.10 11.79 13.86
N CYS A 39 -8.24 12.71 14.25
CA CYS A 39 -8.38 14.13 13.93
C CYS A 39 -7.36 14.52 12.85
N ALA A 40 -7.83 14.84 11.64
CA ALA A 40 -6.97 15.23 10.53
C ALA A 40 -7.06 16.74 10.25
N ALA A 41 -6.02 17.30 9.65
CA ALA A 41 -6.08 18.63 9.05
C ALA A 41 -6.11 18.52 7.53
N SER A 42 -6.80 19.44 6.86
CA SER A 42 -6.99 19.44 5.40
C SER A 42 -5.68 19.60 4.61
N VAL A 43 -4.61 20.07 5.27
CA VAL A 43 -3.27 20.24 4.69
C VAL A 43 -2.46 18.94 4.60
N GLU A 44 -2.89 17.87 5.27
CA GLU A 44 -2.13 16.63 5.38
C GLU A 44 -2.39 15.70 4.17
N SER A 45 -1.36 15.01 3.68
CA SER A 45 -1.43 14.27 2.40
C SER A 45 -2.06 12.88 2.49
N VAL A 46 -2.12 12.27 3.67
CA VAL A 46 -2.83 10.99 3.87
C VAL A 46 -4.29 11.30 4.21
N PRO A 47 -5.26 10.85 3.40
CA PRO A 47 -6.67 11.10 3.65
C PRO A 47 -7.16 10.64 5.02
N LEU A 48 -8.09 11.39 5.63
CA LEU A 48 -8.74 10.98 6.88
C LEU A 48 -9.42 9.61 6.77
N ALA A 49 -10.04 9.32 5.63
CA ALA A 49 -10.72 8.06 5.38
C ALA A 49 -9.76 6.86 5.50
N ASP A 50 -8.54 6.99 4.99
CA ASP A 50 -7.54 5.92 5.03
C ASP A 50 -7.06 5.69 6.46
N ARG A 51 -6.76 6.77 7.20
CA ARG A 51 -6.35 6.66 8.62
C ARG A 51 -7.43 6.00 9.48
N VAL A 52 -8.70 6.38 9.27
CA VAL A 52 -9.84 5.75 9.95
C VAL A 52 -9.95 4.27 9.56
N ALA A 53 -9.82 3.94 8.27
CA ALA A 53 -9.87 2.57 7.80
C ALA A 53 -8.76 1.71 8.41
N TRP A 54 -7.52 2.21 8.45
CA TRP A 54 -6.39 1.50 9.07
C TRP A 54 -6.60 1.26 10.56
N MET A 55 -7.10 2.27 11.29
CA MET A 55 -7.38 2.12 12.72
C MET A 55 -8.52 1.13 12.99
N ARG A 56 -9.58 1.12 12.15
CA ARG A 56 -10.68 0.14 12.24
C ARG A 56 -10.22 -1.27 11.93
N GLU A 57 -9.36 -1.44 10.93
CA GLU A 57 -8.82 -2.73 10.56
C GLU A 57 -8.00 -3.35 11.71
N VAL A 58 -7.14 -2.55 12.35
CA VAL A 58 -6.28 -3.02 13.45
C VAL A 58 -7.02 -3.18 14.78
N HIS A 59 -8.06 -2.37 15.02
CA HIS A 59 -8.84 -2.37 16.27
C HIS A 59 -10.34 -2.54 16.00
N PRO A 60 -10.79 -3.75 15.59
CA PRO A 60 -12.18 -3.98 15.16
C PRO A 60 -13.23 -3.82 16.27
N ASP A 61 -12.82 -3.97 17.53
CA ASP A 61 -13.71 -3.87 18.70
C ASP A 61 -13.76 -2.45 19.29
N VAL A 62 -13.19 -1.46 18.60
CA VAL A 62 -13.11 -0.06 19.03
C VAL A 62 -13.93 0.82 18.10
N THR A 63 -14.67 1.78 18.65
CA THR A 63 -15.37 2.78 17.84
C THR A 63 -14.36 3.79 17.30
N VAL A 64 -14.05 3.73 16.00
CA VAL A 64 -13.17 4.71 15.35
C VAL A 64 -14.01 5.74 14.59
N VAL A 65 -13.84 7.01 14.95
CA VAL A 65 -14.50 8.16 14.31
C VAL A 65 -13.45 9.11 13.73
N GLY A 66 -13.80 9.80 12.66
CA GLY A 66 -12.92 10.77 12.00
C GLY A 66 -13.53 12.17 12.08
N ALA A 67 -12.68 13.18 12.32
CA ALA A 67 -13.04 14.58 12.21
C ALA A 67 -11.93 15.36 11.49
N VAL A 68 -12.33 16.43 10.80
CA VAL A 68 -11.40 17.41 10.25
C VAL A 68 -11.36 18.61 11.19
N ASP A 69 -10.17 19.03 11.57
CA ASP A 69 -9.93 20.18 12.41
C ASP A 69 -8.77 21.01 11.85
N ASP A 70 -9.13 22.10 11.17
CA ASP A 70 -8.17 23.05 10.61
C ASP A 70 -7.80 24.18 11.58
N THR A 71 -8.25 24.07 12.84
CA THR A 71 -7.89 25.03 13.88
C THR A 71 -6.38 24.95 14.13
N ARG A 72 -5.73 26.11 14.19
CA ARG A 72 -4.30 26.20 14.55
C ARG A 72 -4.06 25.54 15.92
N MET A 73 -2.95 24.84 16.07
CA MET A 73 -2.57 24.25 17.36
C MET A 73 -1.88 25.30 18.24
N ASP A 74 -2.53 25.69 19.34
CA ASP A 74 -1.98 26.57 20.37
C ASP A 74 -2.50 26.13 21.75
N LEU A 75 -1.62 25.52 22.54
CA LEU A 75 -2.00 24.91 23.82
C LEU A 75 -2.25 25.95 24.93
N HIS A 76 -1.92 27.22 24.69
CA HIS A 76 -2.03 28.30 25.68
C HIS A 76 -3.24 29.21 25.45
N ASP A 77 -3.93 29.09 24.33
CA ASP A 77 -5.08 29.93 23.98
C ASP A 77 -6.40 29.20 24.29
N PRO A 78 -7.19 29.66 25.30
CA PRO A 78 -8.46 29.04 25.64
C PRO A 78 -9.47 29.03 24.50
N ALA A 79 -9.46 30.03 23.61
CA ALA A 79 -10.39 30.11 22.49
C ALA A 79 -10.04 29.09 21.39
N VAL A 80 -8.75 28.80 21.20
CA VAL A 80 -8.29 27.72 20.32
C VAL A 80 -8.74 26.36 20.87
N TRP A 81 -8.60 26.14 22.18
CA TRP A 81 -9.14 24.95 22.80
C TRP A 81 -10.66 24.84 22.69
N ASP A 82 -11.42 25.94 22.82
CA ASP A 82 -12.88 25.92 22.66
C ASP A 82 -13.27 25.50 21.23
N ALA A 83 -12.54 25.99 20.22
CA ALA A 83 -12.74 25.59 18.83
C ALA A 83 -12.46 24.09 18.61
N HIS A 84 -11.33 23.58 19.11
CA HIS A 84 -11.01 22.15 19.09
C HIS A 84 -12.10 21.31 19.78
N MET A 85 -12.54 21.72 20.97
CA MET A 85 -13.57 21.00 21.72
C MET A 85 -14.92 20.97 21.01
N ALA A 86 -15.27 22.01 20.24
CA ALA A 86 -16.48 21.99 19.43
C ALA A 86 -16.44 20.86 18.38
N VAL A 87 -15.29 20.66 17.72
CA VAL A 87 -15.09 19.55 16.78
C VAL A 87 -15.12 18.21 17.52
N PHE A 88 -14.41 18.10 18.63
CA PHE A 88 -14.26 16.81 19.33
C PHE A 88 -15.57 16.33 19.96
N THR A 89 -16.35 17.22 20.57
CA THR A 89 -17.64 16.87 21.18
C THR A 89 -18.74 16.63 20.15
N GLN A 90 -18.65 17.23 18.96
CA GLN A 90 -19.51 16.88 17.84
C GLN A 90 -19.21 15.47 17.33
N ALA A 91 -17.93 15.09 17.26
CA ALA A 91 -17.50 13.76 16.81
C ALA A 91 -17.72 12.66 17.87
N VAL A 92 -17.68 13.03 19.15
CA VAL A 92 -17.86 12.13 20.31
C VAL A 92 -18.93 12.73 21.24
N PRO A 93 -20.22 12.59 20.89
CA PRO A 93 -21.31 13.22 21.64
C PRO A 93 -21.62 12.51 22.97
N GLU A 94 -21.18 11.26 23.15
CA GLU A 94 -21.43 10.51 24.37
C GLU A 94 -20.47 10.92 25.52
N PRO A 95 -20.92 10.85 26.79
CA PRO A 95 -20.08 11.14 27.95
C PRO A 95 -18.80 10.30 27.96
N VAL A 96 -17.65 10.94 28.22
CA VAL A 96 -16.32 10.31 28.32
C VAL A 96 -15.89 10.29 29.79
N ASP A 97 -15.49 9.12 30.29
CA ASP A 97 -15.04 8.96 31.68
C ASP A 97 -13.52 9.09 31.83
N ALA A 98 -12.77 8.74 30.79
CA ALA A 98 -11.31 8.81 30.79
C ALA A 98 -10.74 9.20 29.42
N VAL A 99 -9.74 10.06 29.42
CA VAL A 99 -8.95 10.43 28.23
C VAL A 99 -7.57 9.82 28.35
N PHE A 100 -7.18 9.03 27.36
CA PHE A 100 -5.91 8.34 27.29
C PHE A 100 -4.98 9.04 26.29
N THR A 101 -3.79 9.42 26.74
CA THR A 101 -2.77 10.02 25.86
C THR A 101 -1.35 9.76 26.38
N SER A 102 -0.37 9.92 25.51
CA SER A 102 1.05 9.98 25.87
C SER A 102 1.57 11.43 25.90
N GLU A 103 0.73 12.40 25.52
CA GLU A 103 1.11 13.80 25.31
C GLU A 103 0.81 14.67 26.56
N PRO A 104 1.60 15.74 26.78
CA PRO A 104 1.47 16.59 27.98
C PRO A 104 0.15 17.38 28.03
N TYR A 105 -0.54 17.57 26.90
CA TYR A 105 -1.83 18.26 26.87
C TYR A 105 -2.99 17.43 27.44
N GLY A 106 -2.75 16.16 27.81
CA GLY A 106 -3.78 15.22 28.25
C GLY A 106 -4.63 15.69 29.42
N ASP A 107 -4.02 16.36 30.40
CA ASP A 107 -4.72 16.84 31.58
C ASP A 107 -5.78 17.91 31.23
N GLU A 108 -5.43 18.84 30.33
CA GLU A 108 -6.35 19.90 29.89
C GLU A 108 -7.47 19.34 29.01
N LEU A 109 -7.14 18.41 28.11
CA LEU A 109 -8.15 17.72 27.29
C LEU A 109 -9.14 16.96 28.16
N ALA A 110 -8.65 16.17 29.13
CA ALA A 110 -9.49 15.42 30.06
C ALA A 110 -10.38 16.35 30.89
N ARG A 111 -9.81 17.44 31.43
CA ARG A 111 -10.56 18.46 32.19
C ARG A 111 -11.72 19.03 31.38
N ARG A 112 -11.51 19.33 30.09
CA ARG A 112 -12.54 19.88 29.19
C ARG A 112 -13.63 18.88 28.81
N PHE A 113 -13.32 17.58 28.81
CA PHE A 113 -14.31 16.51 28.71
C PHE A 113 -15.00 16.17 30.04
N GLY A 114 -14.51 16.68 31.17
CA GLY A 114 -14.97 16.26 32.50
C GLY A 114 -14.53 14.83 32.86
N ALA A 115 -13.44 14.36 32.27
CA ALA A 115 -12.93 12.99 32.34
C ALA A 115 -11.66 12.87 33.20
N GLU A 116 -11.32 11.65 33.60
CA GLU A 116 -10.04 11.34 34.25
C GLU A 116 -8.89 11.32 33.22
N PRO A 117 -7.79 12.05 33.42
CA PRO A 117 -6.61 11.93 32.55
C PRO A 117 -5.85 10.63 32.85
N VAL A 118 -5.54 9.87 31.80
CA VAL A 118 -4.72 8.65 31.89
C VAL A 118 -3.51 8.77 30.97
N CYS A 119 -2.36 9.07 31.56
CA CYS A 119 -1.10 9.11 30.84
C CYS A 119 -0.57 7.68 30.60
N VAL A 120 -0.19 7.37 29.36
CA VAL A 120 0.36 6.07 28.97
C VAL A 120 1.72 6.26 28.30
N ASP A 121 2.76 5.64 28.86
CA ASP A 121 4.14 5.66 28.34
C ASP A 121 4.62 7.03 27.79
N PRO A 122 4.59 8.11 28.61
CA PRO A 122 4.98 9.44 28.15
C PRO A 122 6.44 9.51 27.66
N GLY A 123 7.30 8.60 28.16
CA GLY A 123 8.69 8.50 27.74
C GLY A 123 8.90 7.74 26.42
N ARG A 124 7.85 7.17 25.81
CA ARG A 124 7.93 6.32 24.60
C ARG A 124 8.96 5.19 24.76
N THR A 125 8.99 4.59 25.95
CA THR A 125 9.97 3.57 26.34
C THR A 125 9.63 2.20 25.78
N VAL A 126 8.34 1.91 25.56
CA VAL A 126 7.88 0.62 25.03
C VAL A 126 8.06 0.56 23.51
N PHE A 127 7.68 1.64 22.82
CA PHE A 127 7.85 1.79 21.37
C PHE A 127 8.51 3.14 21.06
N PRO A 128 9.83 3.17 20.80
CA PRO A 128 10.57 4.41 20.58
C PRO A 128 10.37 4.97 19.16
N VAL A 129 9.12 5.36 18.85
CA VAL A 129 8.71 5.86 17.54
C VAL A 129 7.75 7.06 17.69
N SER A 130 7.74 7.93 16.69
CA SER A 130 6.79 9.04 16.59
C SER A 130 6.28 9.18 15.16
N GLY A 131 5.12 9.83 14.99
CA GLY A 131 4.61 10.14 13.66
C GLY A 131 5.59 10.97 12.83
N THR A 132 6.36 11.88 13.45
CA THR A 132 7.39 12.64 12.76
C THR A 132 8.51 11.74 12.26
N ALA A 133 9.05 10.85 13.10
CA ALA A 133 10.10 9.91 12.70
C ALA A 133 9.63 8.99 11.56
N VAL A 134 8.39 8.51 11.61
CA VAL A 134 7.82 7.70 10.51
C VAL A 134 7.73 8.49 9.21
N ARG A 135 7.33 9.76 9.24
CA ARG A 135 7.22 10.58 8.02
C ARG A 135 8.58 10.98 7.45
N GLU A 136 9.59 11.16 8.29
CA GLU A 136 10.96 11.47 7.89
C GLU A 136 11.69 10.26 7.31
N ASP A 137 11.48 9.07 7.88
CA ASP A 137 12.09 7.82 7.41
C ASP A 137 11.13 6.63 7.61
N PRO A 138 10.17 6.42 6.68
CA PRO A 138 9.26 5.28 6.74
C PRO A 138 9.98 3.93 6.73
N ALA A 139 11.07 3.81 5.96
CA ALA A 139 11.83 2.58 5.82
C ALA A 139 12.57 2.23 7.13
N GLY A 140 13.16 3.21 7.80
CA GLY A 140 13.77 3.02 9.13
C GLY A 140 12.76 2.73 10.24
N CYS A 141 11.49 3.13 10.07
CA CYS A 141 10.41 2.86 11.01
C CYS A 141 9.51 1.68 10.64
N TRP A 142 9.84 0.91 9.60
CA TRP A 142 8.93 -0.07 8.98
C TRP A 142 8.39 -1.13 9.96
N ASP A 143 9.23 -1.57 10.90
CA ASP A 143 8.89 -2.55 11.92
C ASP A 143 7.81 -2.05 12.90
N PHE A 144 7.64 -0.73 13.02
CA PHE A 144 6.60 -0.12 13.85
C PHE A 144 5.27 0.09 13.13
N LEU A 145 5.17 -0.25 11.85
CA LEU A 145 3.95 -0.04 11.06
C LEU A 145 3.12 -1.33 11.02
N GLU A 146 1.81 -1.20 11.23
CA GLU A 146 0.87 -2.31 11.07
C GLU A 146 0.61 -2.59 9.56
N PRO A 147 0.16 -3.82 9.21
CA PRO A 147 0.00 -4.25 7.82
C PRO A 147 -0.72 -3.28 6.86
N PRO A 148 -1.86 -2.64 7.21
CA PRO A 148 -2.53 -1.74 6.27
C PRO A 148 -1.71 -0.48 5.96
N VAL A 149 -0.92 0.02 6.91
CA VAL A 149 -0.03 1.17 6.69
C VAL A 149 1.16 0.77 5.83
N ARG A 150 1.75 -0.41 6.08
CA ARG A 150 2.83 -0.94 5.22
C ARG A 150 2.38 -1.07 3.77
N ALA A 151 1.18 -1.59 3.54
CA ALA A 151 0.63 -1.75 2.20
C ALA A 151 0.44 -0.41 1.47
N ALA A 152 -0.03 0.61 2.18
CA ALA A 152 -0.20 1.95 1.65
C ALA A 152 1.14 2.63 1.31
N LEU A 153 2.18 2.38 2.11
CA LEU A 153 3.50 2.97 1.92
C LEU A 153 4.44 2.12 1.04
N THR A 154 4.06 0.90 0.65
CA THR A 154 4.96 0.07 -0.17
C THR A 154 5.10 0.66 -1.58
N ARG A 155 6.35 0.90 -2.00
CA ARG A 155 6.69 1.26 -3.38
C ARG A 155 6.62 0.00 -4.26
N ARG A 156 5.56 -0.10 -5.07
CA ARG A 156 5.34 -1.22 -5.99
C ARG A 156 6.02 -0.95 -7.33
N VAL A 157 6.97 -1.80 -7.68
CA VAL A 157 7.75 -1.77 -8.93
C VAL A 157 7.30 -2.94 -9.80
N VAL A 158 6.78 -2.63 -10.98
CA VAL A 158 6.28 -3.63 -11.93
C VAL A 158 7.36 -3.90 -12.96
N VAL A 159 7.71 -5.17 -13.17
CA VAL A 159 8.48 -5.61 -14.34
C VAL A 159 7.48 -6.17 -15.34
N LEU A 160 7.43 -5.62 -16.55
CA LEU A 160 6.53 -6.08 -17.60
C LEU A 160 7.23 -6.14 -18.95
N GLY A 161 6.66 -6.91 -19.87
CA GLY A 161 7.15 -7.03 -21.24
C GLY A 161 6.34 -8.05 -22.00
N ALA A 162 6.64 -8.18 -23.28
CA ALA A 162 6.09 -9.24 -24.08
C ALA A 162 6.50 -10.63 -23.55
N GLU A 163 5.92 -11.68 -24.10
CA GLU A 163 6.34 -13.02 -23.75
C GLU A 163 7.82 -13.29 -24.07
N SER A 164 8.48 -14.08 -23.22
CA SER A 164 9.89 -14.45 -23.40
C SER A 164 10.87 -13.28 -23.61
N THR A 165 10.69 -12.18 -22.87
CA THR A 165 11.63 -11.04 -22.81
C THR A 165 12.47 -10.99 -21.53
N GLY A 166 12.33 -11.99 -20.66
CA GLY A 166 13.09 -12.11 -19.41
C GLY A 166 12.46 -11.43 -18.19
N THR A 167 11.20 -11.00 -18.27
CA THR A 167 10.42 -10.35 -17.19
C THR A 167 10.53 -11.07 -15.84
N THR A 168 10.11 -12.33 -15.78
CA THR A 168 10.17 -13.17 -14.56
C THR A 168 11.59 -13.31 -14.01
N THR A 169 12.56 -13.52 -14.90
CA THR A 169 13.97 -13.70 -14.53
C THR A 169 14.55 -12.42 -13.92
N LEU A 170 14.20 -11.26 -14.48
CA LEU A 170 14.61 -9.96 -13.97
C LEU A 170 13.91 -9.63 -12.64
N ALA A 171 12.58 -9.80 -12.55
CA ALA A 171 11.80 -9.52 -11.35
C ALA A 171 12.33 -10.30 -10.14
N ARG A 172 12.63 -11.59 -10.31
CA ARG A 172 13.25 -12.42 -9.27
C ARG A 172 14.64 -11.95 -8.89
N ALA A 173 15.47 -11.58 -9.87
CA ALA A 173 16.83 -11.09 -9.62
C ALA A 173 16.83 -9.74 -8.88
N LEU A 174 15.88 -8.86 -9.20
CA LEU A 174 15.68 -7.56 -8.55
C LEU A 174 15.22 -7.73 -7.11
N ALA A 175 14.22 -8.58 -6.85
CA ALA A 175 13.81 -8.90 -5.48
C ALA A 175 14.97 -9.49 -4.67
N ALA A 176 15.75 -10.41 -5.27
CA ALA A 176 16.94 -10.95 -4.62
C ALA A 176 18.03 -9.90 -4.36
N HIS A 177 18.17 -8.88 -5.22
CA HIS A 177 19.07 -7.75 -4.99
C HIS A 177 18.70 -7.01 -3.70
N TYR A 178 17.44 -6.58 -3.56
CA TYR A 178 17.00 -5.84 -2.38
C TYR A 178 17.04 -6.67 -1.10
N ARG A 179 16.71 -7.97 -1.17
CA ARG A 179 16.85 -8.87 -0.01
C ARG A 179 18.26 -8.90 0.57
N ARG A 180 19.29 -8.80 -0.28
CA ARG A 180 20.70 -8.81 0.16
C ARG A 180 21.09 -7.57 0.97
N ARG A 181 20.29 -6.49 0.94
CA ARG A 181 20.53 -5.30 1.80
C ARG A 181 20.31 -5.60 3.28
N GLY A 182 19.58 -6.67 3.61
CA GLY A 182 19.31 -7.06 5.00
C GLY A 182 18.31 -6.13 5.70
N GLY A 183 18.14 -6.30 7.02
CA GLY A 183 17.15 -5.56 7.80
C GLY A 183 15.73 -5.71 7.24
N VAL A 184 14.97 -4.61 7.18
CA VAL A 184 13.61 -4.58 6.63
C VAL A 184 13.56 -5.03 5.16
N TRP A 185 14.65 -4.83 4.40
CA TRP A 185 14.73 -5.19 2.98
C TRP A 185 14.81 -6.71 2.75
N ALA A 186 15.21 -7.49 3.75
CA ALA A 186 15.22 -8.96 3.67
C ALA A 186 13.82 -9.54 3.37
N LEU A 187 12.76 -8.78 3.68
CA LEU A 187 11.37 -9.12 3.42
C LEU A 187 10.86 -8.67 2.04
N THR A 188 11.73 -8.16 1.16
CA THR A 188 11.32 -7.68 -0.18
C THR A 188 10.60 -8.80 -0.94
N GLY A 189 9.34 -8.55 -1.29
CA GLY A 189 8.48 -9.52 -1.94
C GLY A 189 8.74 -9.63 -3.45
N TYR A 190 8.35 -10.76 -4.01
CA TYR A 190 8.18 -10.96 -5.45
C TYR A 190 6.78 -11.54 -5.65
N VAL A 191 5.94 -10.88 -6.44
CA VAL A 191 4.62 -11.39 -6.84
C VAL A 191 4.73 -11.91 -8.27
N ALA A 192 4.44 -13.20 -8.45
CA ALA A 192 4.44 -13.82 -9.77
C ALA A 192 3.21 -13.39 -10.59
N GLU A 193 3.36 -13.39 -11.91
CA GLU A 193 2.28 -13.12 -12.87
C GLU A 193 1.13 -14.10 -12.66
N TYR A 194 -0.04 -13.61 -12.23
CA TYR A 194 -1.23 -14.43 -12.10
C TYR A 194 -1.82 -14.86 -13.45
N GLY A 195 -1.65 -14.04 -14.50
CA GLY A 195 -2.07 -14.38 -15.85
C GLY A 195 -1.52 -15.74 -16.32
N ARG A 196 -0.26 -16.04 -16.02
CA ARG A 196 0.37 -17.34 -16.29
C ARG A 196 -0.30 -18.49 -15.55
N GLU A 197 -0.53 -18.33 -14.25
CA GLU A 197 -1.20 -19.35 -13.45
C GLU A 197 -2.64 -19.61 -13.96
N PHE A 198 -3.35 -18.55 -14.34
CA PHE A 198 -4.69 -18.66 -14.90
C PHE A 198 -4.69 -19.38 -16.27
N SER A 199 -3.71 -19.09 -17.14
CA SER A 199 -3.49 -19.79 -18.40
C SER A 199 -3.28 -21.29 -18.20
N GLU A 200 -2.42 -21.67 -17.24
CA GLU A 200 -2.16 -23.07 -16.86
C GLU A 200 -3.44 -23.76 -16.37
N GLN A 201 -4.23 -23.08 -15.53
CA GLN A 201 -5.50 -23.59 -15.03
C GLN A 201 -6.52 -23.81 -16.15
N LYS A 202 -6.61 -22.88 -17.12
CA LYS A 202 -7.50 -23.04 -18.29
C LYS A 202 -7.08 -24.21 -19.17
N LEU A 203 -5.80 -24.37 -19.46
CA LEU A 203 -5.30 -25.51 -20.23
C LEU A 203 -5.56 -26.83 -19.50
N ALA A 204 -5.32 -26.88 -18.19
CA ALA A 204 -5.61 -28.07 -17.38
C ALA A 204 -7.11 -28.42 -17.39
N ALA A 205 -7.98 -27.44 -17.23
CA ALA A 205 -9.44 -27.62 -17.28
C ALA A 205 -9.91 -28.10 -18.67
N LEU A 206 -9.28 -27.60 -19.74
CA LEU A 206 -9.56 -28.05 -21.10
C LEU A 206 -9.09 -29.50 -21.30
N ARG A 207 -7.88 -29.85 -20.85
CA ARG A 207 -7.33 -31.22 -20.93
C ARG A 207 -8.13 -32.25 -20.13
N ALA A 208 -8.78 -31.84 -19.04
CA ALA A 208 -9.70 -32.71 -18.30
C ALA A 208 -10.92 -33.16 -19.13
N ARG A 209 -11.34 -32.34 -20.11
CA ARG A 209 -12.47 -32.63 -21.02
C ARG A 209 -11.99 -33.20 -22.35
N TRP A 210 -10.83 -32.75 -22.82
CA TRP A 210 -10.22 -33.16 -24.07
C TRP A 210 -8.71 -33.39 -23.86
N PRO A 211 -8.28 -34.62 -23.52
CA PRO A 211 -6.89 -34.90 -23.12
C PRO A 211 -5.80 -34.57 -24.14
N ARG A 212 -6.16 -34.36 -25.41
CA ARG A 212 -5.23 -33.99 -26.48
C ARG A 212 -5.12 -32.49 -26.72
N ALA A 213 -5.90 -31.68 -26.00
CA ALA A 213 -5.89 -30.23 -26.13
C ALA A 213 -4.50 -29.65 -25.86
N GLN A 214 -4.12 -28.69 -26.70
CA GLN A 214 -2.88 -27.93 -26.64
C GLN A 214 -3.16 -26.46 -26.28
N TRP A 215 -2.09 -25.66 -26.17
CA TRP A 215 -2.21 -24.26 -25.80
C TRP A 215 -3.05 -23.47 -26.81
N GLU A 216 -2.90 -23.78 -28.10
CA GLU A 216 -3.59 -23.14 -29.20
C GLU A 216 -5.11 -23.38 -29.17
N ASP A 217 -5.57 -24.40 -28.43
CA ASP A 217 -6.98 -24.69 -28.22
C ASP A 217 -7.60 -23.86 -27.07
N VAL A 218 -6.78 -23.17 -26.26
CA VAL A 218 -7.26 -22.37 -25.13
C VAL A 218 -7.85 -21.05 -25.62
N ALA A 219 -9.14 -20.86 -25.37
CA ALA A 219 -9.83 -19.61 -25.67
C ALA A 219 -10.02 -18.75 -24.41
N PHE A 220 -9.62 -17.48 -24.49
CA PHE A 220 -9.93 -16.46 -23.50
C PHE A 220 -11.23 -15.72 -23.83
N THR A 221 -11.95 -15.28 -22.81
CA THR A 221 -13.13 -14.42 -22.92
C THR A 221 -12.88 -13.09 -22.22
N THR A 222 -13.65 -12.05 -22.57
CA THR A 222 -13.59 -10.75 -21.90
C THR A 222 -13.75 -10.83 -20.38
N ASP A 223 -14.53 -11.78 -19.88
CA ASP A 223 -14.82 -11.94 -18.45
C ASP A 223 -13.66 -12.55 -17.65
N ASP A 224 -12.68 -13.20 -18.32
CA ASP A 224 -11.50 -13.74 -17.66
C ASP A 224 -10.59 -12.63 -17.11
N PHE A 225 -10.43 -11.54 -17.86
CA PHE A 225 -9.41 -10.52 -17.58
C PHE A 225 -9.67 -9.70 -16.31
N PRO A 226 -10.91 -9.30 -15.98
CA PRO A 226 -11.21 -8.72 -14.67
C PRO A 226 -10.84 -9.63 -13.51
N LEU A 227 -11.04 -10.94 -13.63
CA LEU A 227 -10.67 -11.91 -12.59
C LEU A 227 -9.14 -11.97 -12.43
N ILE A 228 -8.42 -11.99 -13.55
CA ILE A 228 -6.94 -11.96 -13.56
C ILE A 228 -6.43 -10.69 -12.88
N ALA A 229 -6.97 -9.53 -13.26
CA ALA A 229 -6.55 -8.24 -12.73
C ALA A 229 -6.82 -8.09 -11.23
N GLU A 230 -8.00 -8.47 -10.75
CA GLU A 230 -8.33 -8.41 -9.31
C GLU A 230 -7.48 -9.39 -8.49
N ALA A 231 -7.24 -10.61 -9.00
CA ALA A 231 -6.40 -11.59 -8.33
C ALA A 231 -4.93 -11.15 -8.25
N GLN A 232 -4.41 -10.53 -9.31
CA GLN A 232 -3.07 -9.94 -9.32
C GLN A 232 -2.98 -8.84 -8.25
N ASN A 233 -3.90 -7.86 -8.26
CA ASN A 233 -3.94 -6.79 -7.27
C ASN A 233 -4.06 -7.32 -5.83
N ALA A 234 -4.87 -8.36 -5.60
CA ALA A 234 -5.02 -8.96 -4.28
C ALA A 234 -3.72 -9.61 -3.78
N ARG A 235 -2.95 -10.26 -4.66
CA ARG A 235 -1.64 -10.85 -4.32
C ARG A 235 -0.61 -9.77 -4.00
N GLU A 236 -0.61 -8.69 -4.77
CA GLU A 236 0.27 -7.54 -4.53
C GLU A 236 -0.05 -6.85 -3.22
N GLU A 237 -1.33 -6.65 -2.91
CA GLU A 237 -1.77 -6.08 -1.66
C GLU A 237 -1.41 -6.97 -0.46
N ALA A 238 -1.63 -8.28 -0.56
CA ALA A 238 -1.23 -9.23 0.47
C ALA A 238 0.30 -9.23 0.70
N ALA A 239 1.10 -9.16 -0.37
CA ALA A 239 2.55 -9.10 -0.26
C ALA A 239 3.04 -7.78 0.35
N ALA A 240 2.43 -6.65 -0.01
CA ALA A 240 2.78 -5.33 0.51
C ALA A 240 2.49 -5.19 2.03
N ARG A 241 1.47 -5.89 2.54
CA ARG A 241 1.11 -5.92 3.97
C ARG A 241 2.18 -6.53 4.87
N THR A 242 2.96 -7.47 4.36
CA THR A 242 3.96 -8.23 5.14
C THR A 242 5.39 -8.03 4.66
N GLY A 243 5.58 -7.32 3.54
CA GLY A 243 6.85 -7.16 2.86
C GLY A 243 7.71 -6.02 3.40
N SER A 244 8.70 -5.64 2.60
CA SER A 244 9.58 -4.50 2.84
C SER A 244 9.00 -3.21 2.23
N PRO A 245 9.68 -2.06 2.36
CA PRO A 245 9.26 -0.82 1.70
C PRO A 245 9.16 -0.88 0.17
N VAL A 246 9.70 -1.93 -0.46
CA VAL A 246 9.62 -2.16 -1.92
C VAL A 246 9.02 -3.54 -2.22
N LEU A 247 8.13 -3.59 -3.22
CA LEU A 247 7.56 -4.83 -3.73
C LEU A 247 7.83 -4.94 -5.22
N ILE A 248 8.32 -6.11 -5.65
CA ILE A 248 8.55 -6.39 -7.07
C ILE A 248 7.39 -7.23 -7.61
N CYS A 249 6.70 -6.72 -8.63
CA CYS A 249 5.57 -7.39 -9.28
C CYS A 249 5.99 -7.86 -10.69
N ASP A 250 5.84 -9.14 -10.97
CA ASP A 250 5.99 -9.71 -12.31
C ASP A 250 4.66 -9.52 -13.04
N THR A 251 4.63 -8.50 -13.90
CA THR A 251 3.41 -7.89 -14.47
C THR A 251 2.46 -7.32 -13.41
N ASP A 252 1.35 -6.76 -13.87
CA ASP A 252 0.30 -6.16 -13.05
C ASP A 252 -1.07 -6.18 -13.77
N SER A 253 -2.08 -5.61 -13.12
CA SER A 253 -3.41 -5.43 -13.71
C SER A 253 -3.42 -4.48 -14.92
N PHE A 254 -2.46 -3.53 -15.02
CA PHE A 254 -2.28 -2.76 -16.26
C PHE A 254 -1.83 -3.65 -17.41
N ALA A 255 -0.87 -4.56 -17.20
CA ALA A 255 -0.42 -5.48 -18.23
C ALA A 255 -1.56 -6.35 -18.78
N THR A 256 -2.51 -6.70 -17.91
CA THR A 256 -3.74 -7.43 -18.25
C THR A 256 -4.61 -6.69 -19.28
N THR A 257 -4.54 -5.35 -19.36
CA THR A 257 -5.27 -4.57 -20.39
C THR A 257 -4.75 -4.85 -21.79
N VAL A 258 -3.44 -4.97 -21.97
CA VAL A 258 -2.79 -5.25 -23.25
C VAL A 258 -2.98 -6.72 -23.62
N TRP A 259 -2.94 -7.63 -22.64
CA TRP A 259 -3.29 -9.03 -22.86
C TRP A 259 -4.75 -9.22 -23.29
N HIS A 260 -5.70 -8.48 -22.70
CA HIS A 260 -7.09 -8.48 -23.15
C HIS A 260 -7.21 -8.07 -24.62
N GLU A 261 -6.54 -6.97 -25.00
CA GLU A 261 -6.52 -6.52 -26.38
C GLU A 261 -5.93 -7.58 -27.33
N ARG A 262 -4.87 -8.26 -26.92
CA ARG A 262 -4.23 -9.32 -27.72
C ARG A 262 -5.14 -10.53 -27.93
N TYR A 263 -5.83 -11.02 -26.90
CA TYR A 263 -6.60 -12.26 -26.99
C TYR A 263 -8.03 -12.06 -27.47
N VAL A 264 -8.68 -10.96 -27.08
CA VAL A 264 -10.12 -10.75 -27.30
C VAL A 264 -10.39 -9.52 -28.17
N GLY A 265 -9.40 -8.63 -28.30
CA GLY A 265 -9.54 -7.39 -29.04
C GLY A 265 -10.12 -6.26 -28.18
N GLY A 266 -9.64 -5.05 -28.43
CA GLY A 266 -10.16 -3.84 -27.81
C GLY A 266 -9.88 -3.71 -26.32
N ARG A 267 -10.43 -2.63 -25.75
CA ARG A 267 -10.21 -2.21 -24.37
C ARG A 267 -11.34 -2.72 -23.47
N ASN A 268 -11.01 -3.03 -22.22
CA ASN A 268 -11.99 -3.40 -21.21
C ASN A 268 -12.01 -2.37 -20.06
N PRO A 269 -13.04 -1.52 -19.96
CA PRO A 269 -13.12 -0.48 -18.93
C PRO A 269 -13.09 -1.02 -17.49
N LEU A 270 -13.48 -2.28 -17.26
CA LEU A 270 -13.40 -2.87 -15.93
C LEU A 270 -11.94 -3.17 -15.55
N VAL A 271 -11.17 -3.74 -16.48
CA VAL A 271 -9.73 -4.02 -16.25
C VAL A 271 -8.97 -2.71 -16.06
N GLU A 272 -9.28 -1.68 -16.86
CA GLU A 272 -8.68 -0.33 -16.70
C GLU A 272 -8.95 0.26 -15.32
N ARG A 273 -10.21 0.24 -14.86
CA ARG A 273 -10.55 0.71 -13.50
C ARG A 273 -9.87 -0.11 -12.42
N THR A 274 -9.70 -1.42 -12.61
CA THR A 274 -8.97 -2.27 -11.66
C THR A 274 -7.48 -1.92 -11.64
N ALA A 275 -6.88 -1.62 -12.80
CA ALA A 275 -5.49 -1.17 -12.91
C ALA A 275 -5.26 0.20 -12.25
N ASP A 276 -6.18 1.14 -12.45
CA ASP A 276 -6.05 2.51 -11.90
C ASP A 276 -6.28 2.58 -10.37
N ARG A 277 -6.84 1.53 -9.76
CA ARG A 277 -7.00 1.42 -8.29
C ARG A 277 -5.72 1.00 -7.58
N ALA A 278 -4.76 0.42 -8.29
CA ALA A 278 -3.54 -0.10 -7.68
C ALA A 278 -2.46 1.00 -7.59
N GLY A 279 -1.82 1.12 -6.43
CA GLY A 279 -0.76 2.11 -6.18
C GLY A 279 0.61 1.65 -6.72
N HIS A 280 0.73 1.49 -8.03
CA HIS A 280 2.00 1.24 -8.71
C HIS A 280 2.78 2.53 -8.93
N HIS A 281 4.12 2.43 -8.88
CA HIS A 281 4.99 3.60 -8.86
C HIS A 281 5.98 3.65 -10.01
N LEU A 282 6.41 2.49 -10.52
CA LEU A 282 7.41 2.41 -11.58
C LEU A 282 7.19 1.15 -12.40
N TRP A 283 7.21 1.30 -13.72
CA TRP A 283 7.17 0.20 -14.67
C TRP A 283 8.53 0.02 -15.34
N LEU A 284 9.04 -1.20 -15.32
CA LEU A 284 10.29 -1.62 -15.93
C LEU A 284 9.95 -2.45 -17.17
N LEU A 285 9.95 -1.81 -18.34
CA LEU A 285 9.56 -2.43 -19.61
C LEU A 285 10.75 -3.17 -20.21
N THR A 286 10.72 -4.50 -20.18
CA THR A 286 11.77 -5.33 -20.80
C THR A 286 11.62 -5.37 -22.31
N ASP A 287 12.75 -5.22 -23.01
CA ASP A 287 12.79 -5.34 -24.47
C ASP A 287 13.09 -6.78 -24.94
N HIS A 288 12.58 -7.11 -26.11
CA HIS A 288 12.77 -8.37 -26.81
C HIS A 288 14.07 -8.44 -27.63
N GLU A 289 14.63 -7.30 -28.05
CA GLU A 289 15.85 -7.29 -28.87
C GLU A 289 17.04 -7.94 -28.13
N GLY A 290 17.74 -8.83 -28.84
CA GLY A 290 18.89 -9.56 -28.29
C GLY A 290 18.53 -10.64 -27.26
N VAL A 291 17.24 -10.95 -27.06
CA VAL A 291 16.77 -12.02 -26.16
C VAL A 291 16.26 -13.20 -26.98
N ALA A 292 16.85 -14.38 -26.75
CA ALA A 292 16.37 -15.62 -27.35
C ALA A 292 14.92 -15.91 -26.93
N PHE A 293 14.11 -16.37 -27.88
CA PHE A 293 12.77 -16.84 -27.59
C PHE A 293 12.82 -18.24 -26.97
N GLU A 294 12.23 -18.39 -25.78
CA GLU A 294 12.11 -19.65 -25.05
C GLU A 294 10.63 -19.99 -24.92
N ASP A 295 10.22 -21.03 -25.64
CA ASP A 295 8.88 -21.59 -25.54
C ASP A 295 8.79 -22.61 -24.40
N ASP A 296 7.95 -22.29 -23.42
CA ASP A 296 7.64 -23.15 -22.27
C ASP A 296 6.33 -23.95 -22.43
N GLY A 297 5.74 -23.92 -23.63
CA GLY A 297 4.51 -24.62 -23.99
C GLY A 297 3.22 -23.80 -23.76
N LEU A 298 3.36 -22.52 -23.40
CA LEU A 298 2.25 -21.56 -23.23
C LEU A 298 2.53 -20.23 -23.95
N ARG A 299 3.32 -20.26 -25.02
CA ARG A 299 3.68 -19.08 -25.80
C ARG A 299 2.85 -18.98 -27.07
N ASP A 300 2.53 -17.76 -27.48
CA ASP A 300 1.72 -17.51 -28.67
C ASP A 300 2.58 -17.38 -29.93
N GLY A 301 3.76 -16.77 -29.85
CA GLY A 301 4.70 -16.67 -30.97
C GLY A 301 5.74 -15.58 -30.84
N GLU A 302 6.97 -15.86 -31.28
CA GLU A 302 8.09 -14.91 -31.24
C GLU A 302 7.79 -13.59 -31.98
N GLU A 303 7.04 -13.67 -33.07
CA GLU A 303 6.65 -12.55 -33.94
C GLU A 303 5.74 -11.52 -33.25
N LEU A 304 5.15 -11.85 -32.10
CA LEU A 304 4.29 -10.95 -31.34
C LEU A 304 5.07 -10.01 -30.43
N ARG A 305 6.32 -10.36 -30.10
CA ARG A 305 7.14 -9.59 -29.15
C ARG A 305 7.36 -8.13 -29.56
N PRO A 306 7.62 -7.80 -30.85
CA PRO A 306 7.72 -6.40 -31.27
C PRO A 306 6.40 -5.63 -31.07
N TRP A 307 5.28 -6.18 -31.54
CA TRP A 307 3.97 -5.54 -31.43
C TRP A 307 3.58 -5.30 -29.97
N MET A 308 3.76 -6.31 -29.11
CA MET A 308 3.36 -6.23 -27.71
C MET A 308 4.27 -5.27 -26.93
N THR A 309 5.58 -5.25 -27.20
CA THR A 309 6.52 -4.26 -26.63
C THR A 309 6.10 -2.84 -27.00
N ASP A 310 5.83 -2.59 -28.28
CA ASP A 310 5.36 -1.27 -28.75
C ASP A 310 4.00 -0.89 -28.16
N ARG A 311 3.10 -1.88 -27.98
CA ARG A 311 1.79 -1.65 -27.37
C ARG A 311 1.89 -1.28 -25.90
N PHE A 312 2.74 -1.95 -25.12
CA PHE A 312 3.04 -1.58 -23.74
C PHE A 312 3.62 -0.17 -23.65
N ARG A 313 4.63 0.15 -24.47
CA ARG A 313 5.21 1.50 -24.55
C ARG A 313 4.13 2.55 -24.80
N ALA A 314 3.30 2.33 -25.81
CA ALA A 314 2.24 3.25 -26.18
C ALA A 314 1.21 3.47 -25.05
N GLU A 315 0.77 2.41 -24.36
CA GLU A 315 -0.20 2.53 -23.27
C GLU A 315 0.41 3.13 -21.99
N LEU A 316 1.68 2.83 -21.68
CA LEU A 316 2.40 3.46 -20.55
C LEU A 316 2.50 4.97 -20.79
N THR A 317 2.94 5.40 -21.98
CA THR A 317 2.98 6.82 -22.37
C THR A 317 1.60 7.45 -22.35
N ARG A 318 0.57 6.81 -22.94
CA ARG A 318 -0.79 7.36 -23.01
C ARG A 318 -1.41 7.57 -21.63
N THR A 319 -1.06 6.73 -20.67
CA THR A 319 -1.59 6.80 -19.30
C THR A 319 -0.74 7.62 -18.34
N GLY A 320 0.40 8.14 -18.80
CA GLY A 320 1.31 8.91 -17.96
C GLY A 320 1.94 8.08 -16.84
N ARG A 321 2.08 6.77 -17.03
CA ARG A 321 2.76 5.88 -16.09
C ARG A 321 4.26 6.02 -16.25
N ASP A 322 4.98 6.26 -15.16
CA ASP A 322 6.44 6.39 -15.19
C ASP A 322 7.09 5.05 -15.49
N PHE A 323 7.87 4.99 -16.58
CA PHE A 323 8.50 3.75 -17.00
C PHE A 323 9.91 3.95 -17.54
N ILE A 324 10.72 2.91 -17.36
CA ILE A 324 12.07 2.79 -17.92
C ILE A 324 12.11 1.57 -18.84
N GLU A 325 12.64 1.75 -20.05
CA GLU A 325 12.92 0.65 -20.97
C GLU A 325 14.23 -0.03 -20.63
N LEU A 326 14.23 -1.36 -20.62
CA LEU A 326 15.36 -2.19 -20.26
C LEU A 326 15.85 -2.99 -21.46
N THR A 327 16.98 -2.56 -22.00
CA THR A 327 17.67 -3.16 -23.15
C THR A 327 19.02 -3.74 -22.75
N GLY A 328 19.69 -4.43 -23.69
CA GLY A 328 21.00 -5.03 -23.45
C GLY A 328 20.95 -6.37 -22.70
N SER A 329 22.09 -6.76 -22.13
CA SER A 329 22.27 -8.03 -21.42
C SER A 329 21.49 -8.09 -20.10
N ARG A 330 21.32 -9.29 -19.56
CA ARG A 330 20.67 -9.50 -18.25
C ARG A 330 21.32 -8.68 -17.12
N GLN A 331 22.64 -8.51 -17.16
CA GLN A 331 23.36 -7.75 -16.14
C GLN A 331 23.11 -6.25 -16.27
N GLU A 332 23.12 -5.72 -17.49
CA GLU A 332 22.82 -4.31 -17.77
C GLU A 332 21.38 -3.96 -17.37
N ARG A 333 20.40 -4.78 -17.79
CA ARG A 333 18.99 -4.60 -17.41
C ARG A 333 18.78 -4.58 -15.90
N LEU A 334 19.44 -5.49 -15.17
CA LEU A 334 19.36 -5.51 -13.71
C LEU A 334 20.02 -4.28 -13.08
N ALA A 335 21.15 -3.82 -13.61
CA ALA A 335 21.81 -2.61 -13.12
C ALA A 335 20.93 -1.38 -13.30
N THR A 336 20.36 -1.18 -14.50
CA THR A 336 19.42 -0.08 -14.78
C THR A 336 18.15 -0.17 -13.93
N ALA A 337 17.60 -1.38 -13.74
CA ALA A 337 16.45 -1.58 -12.85
C ALA A 337 16.75 -1.20 -11.40
N VAL A 338 17.92 -1.57 -10.88
CA VAL A 338 18.35 -1.21 -9.52
C VAL A 338 18.51 0.31 -9.39
N GLU A 339 19.15 0.96 -10.37
CA GLU A 339 19.32 2.42 -10.38
C GLU A 339 17.96 3.15 -10.35
N ALA A 340 17.02 2.72 -11.20
CA ALA A 340 15.68 3.32 -11.25
C ALA A 340 14.90 3.12 -9.95
N VAL A 341 14.97 1.93 -9.34
CA VAL A 341 14.28 1.66 -8.07
C VAL A 341 14.96 2.40 -6.91
N ASP A 342 16.28 2.54 -6.92
CA ASP A 342 16.99 3.34 -5.92
C ASP A 342 16.66 4.83 -6.04
N ALA A 343 16.49 5.36 -7.25
CA ALA A 343 16.00 6.71 -7.47
C ALA A 343 14.58 6.89 -6.89
N LEU A 344 13.66 5.97 -7.20
CA LEU A 344 12.30 5.97 -6.64
C LEU A 344 12.29 5.94 -5.10
N LEU A 345 13.17 5.15 -4.47
CA LEU A 345 13.28 5.10 -3.02
C LEU A 345 13.91 6.37 -2.43
N ALA A 346 14.83 7.02 -3.16
CA ALA A 346 15.48 8.26 -2.75
C ALA A 346 14.55 9.49 -2.85
N GLU A 347 13.53 9.46 -3.72
CA GLU A 347 12.45 10.46 -3.73
C GLU A 347 11.70 10.51 -2.38
N GLY A 348 11.77 9.44 -1.58
CA GLY A 348 11.16 9.37 -0.25
C GLY A 348 9.66 9.10 -0.32
N TRP A 349 8.91 9.54 0.68
CA TRP A 349 7.44 9.48 0.71
C TRP A 349 6.89 10.88 0.96
N ASP A 350 5.98 11.32 0.11
CA ASP A 350 5.43 12.68 0.20
C ASP A 350 4.41 12.81 1.33
N PHE A 351 4.91 13.24 2.49
CA PHE A 351 4.09 13.68 3.61
C PHE A 351 4.04 15.19 3.68
N ALA A 352 2.87 15.78 3.40
CA ALA A 352 2.66 17.20 3.67
C ALA A 352 2.79 17.47 5.18
N ALA A 353 3.45 18.58 5.53
CA ALA A 353 3.66 18.96 6.92
C ALA A 353 2.31 19.17 7.63
N PRO A 354 2.13 18.65 8.86
CA PRO A 354 0.92 18.91 9.64
C PRO A 354 0.83 20.40 10.03
N LEU A 355 -0.34 20.84 10.51
CA LEU A 355 -0.50 22.20 11.02
C LEU A 355 0.55 22.52 12.08
N PRO A 356 1.22 23.69 12.00
CA PRO A 356 2.28 24.06 12.92
C PRO A 356 1.75 24.17 14.34
N GLU A 357 2.48 23.57 15.27
CA GLU A 357 2.18 23.63 16.70
C GLU A 357 2.91 24.83 17.32
N ARG A 358 2.15 25.81 17.83
CA ARG A 358 2.69 26.77 18.79
C ARG A 358 2.64 26.11 20.16
N ARG A 359 3.80 25.65 20.60
CA ARG A 359 4.01 25.03 21.91
C ARG A 359 4.42 26.04 22.96
#